data_AF-A0A1W1Z3I0-F1
#
_entry.id   AF-A0A1W1Z3I0-F1
#
_cell.length_a   1.000
_cell.length_b   1.000
_cell.length_c   1.000
_cell.angle_alpha   90.00
_cell.angle_beta   90.00
_cell.angle_gamma   90.00
#
_symmetry.space_group_name_H-M   'P 1'
#
loop_
_entity.id
_entity.type
_entity.pdbx_description
1 polymer ?
#
loop_
_entity_poly.entity_id
_entity_poly.type
_entity_poly.pdbx_seq_one_letter_code
_entity_poly.pdbx_strand_id
1 'polypeptide(L)'
;MTGSHRKYNLLTRLMKSDGGNFGIMTAILLPVTLATAGVAIDLTRMVEVRSELQNAADSAALAAASAMSEKSLTKDEAIKLAQEYLAAQMVNQAQGGGGDEAVSDSMKDELEKATVVTATETANGPTGKIYDIKVTATYNVAMNGMTRLLGFNSMPVSVTSSTKSATESKNALSMYLVLDRSGSMAWVTESLNTSKTRCNNYTEAAWPDVAFRRPCYISKIETLKTAVQNLADVLEEADPDHMYARTGAVSYNSSMQTPSSFTWGTASTVAYVDALPADGGTDSAAAMAEAFARVSAATETTAHKNKNGQVPSRYIVFMTDGDNNYSSADVATKKTCDDAKKAGIEIYTVAFMAPSRGKTLLKDCASSDDHYSEAESAAELVAEFKAIGEKASAAMTRLTN
;
A
#
# COMPACT_ATOMS: atom_id res chain seq x y z
N MET A 1 -46.95 77.53 -74.55
CA MET A 1 -45.87 77.01 -73.67
C MET A 1 -46.44 76.92 -72.26
N THR A 2 -46.04 75.86 -71.53
CA THR A 2 -46.12 75.68 -70.05
C THR A 2 -47.53 75.71 -69.41
N GLY A 3 -48.00 74.76 -68.61
CA GLY A 3 -47.46 73.55 -68.00
C GLY A 3 -48.48 73.15 -66.91
N SER A 4 -49.25 72.08 -67.14
CA SER A 4 -50.24 71.58 -66.16
C SER A 4 -49.52 70.72 -65.12
N HIS A 5 -49.24 71.29 -63.94
CA HIS A 5 -48.63 70.57 -62.83
C HIS A 5 -49.65 69.62 -62.18
N ARG A 6 -49.46 68.35 -62.48
CA ARG A 6 -50.11 67.18 -61.87
C ARG A 6 -49.87 67.19 -60.36
N LYS A 7 -50.88 67.51 -59.56
CA LYS A 7 -50.85 67.40 -58.08
C LYS A 7 -50.83 65.93 -57.67
N TYR A 8 -49.67 65.30 -57.73
CA TYR A 8 -49.45 64.00 -57.10
C TYR A 8 -49.14 64.18 -55.62
N ASN A 9 -50.20 64.18 -54.82
CA ASN A 9 -50.39 63.22 -53.73
C ASN A 9 -49.14 62.96 -52.83
N LEU A 10 -48.76 63.99 -52.05
CA LEU A 10 -47.71 63.91 -51.02
C LEU A 10 -48.02 62.84 -49.96
N LEU A 11 -49.30 62.66 -49.64
CA LEU A 11 -49.81 61.73 -48.64
C LEU A 11 -49.66 60.26 -49.05
N THR A 12 -49.87 59.91 -50.32
CA THR A 12 -49.61 58.54 -50.81
C THR A 12 -48.12 58.25 -50.94
N ARG A 13 -47.27 59.27 -51.12
CA ARG A 13 -45.80 59.12 -51.12
C ARG A 13 -45.24 58.91 -49.71
N LEU A 14 -45.88 59.46 -48.69
CA LEU A 14 -45.60 59.17 -47.27
C LEU A 14 -46.11 57.79 -46.85
N MET A 15 -47.30 57.36 -47.30
CA MET A 15 -47.84 56.03 -47.00
C MET A 15 -47.09 54.87 -47.69
N LYS A 16 -46.32 55.14 -48.76
CA LYS A 16 -45.46 54.17 -49.45
C LYS A 16 -43.98 54.25 -49.02
N SER A 17 -43.68 54.94 -47.92
CA SER A 17 -42.31 55.16 -47.48
C SER A 17 -41.78 53.97 -46.66
N ASP A 18 -41.07 53.05 -47.31
CA ASP A 18 -40.46 51.87 -46.68
C ASP A 18 -39.15 52.21 -45.92
N GLY A 19 -38.67 53.46 -46.00
CA GLY A 19 -37.42 53.92 -45.38
C GLY A 19 -37.45 53.97 -43.85
N GLY A 20 -38.64 54.00 -43.23
CA GLY A 20 -38.81 53.93 -41.77
C GLY A 20 -38.77 52.51 -41.21
N ASN A 21 -39.01 51.49 -42.03
CA ASN A 21 -39.01 50.09 -41.60
C ASN A 21 -37.62 49.63 -41.15
N PHE A 22 -36.56 50.14 -41.80
CA PHE A 22 -35.18 49.88 -41.39
C PHE A 22 -34.88 50.45 -39.99
N GLY A 23 -35.37 51.67 -39.70
CA GLY A 23 -35.20 52.29 -38.38
C GLY A 23 -35.95 51.53 -37.28
N ILE A 24 -37.17 51.08 -37.56
CA ILE A 24 -37.99 50.29 -36.61
C ILE A 24 -37.38 48.90 -36.40
N MET A 25 -36.97 48.20 -37.47
CA MET A 25 -36.30 46.91 -37.37
C MET A 25 -34.97 47.02 -36.61
N THR A 26 -34.17 48.06 -36.89
CA THR A 26 -32.90 48.29 -36.17
C THR A 26 -33.14 48.63 -34.71
N ALA A 27 -34.14 49.44 -34.38
CA ALA A 27 -34.49 49.80 -33.00
C ALA A 27 -34.93 48.58 -32.17
N ILE A 28 -35.56 47.58 -32.80
CA ILE A 28 -35.96 46.33 -32.13
C ILE A 28 -34.80 45.34 -32.06
N LEU A 29 -34.01 45.21 -33.12
CA LEU A 29 -32.91 44.24 -33.19
C LEU A 29 -31.69 44.66 -32.35
N LEU A 30 -31.40 45.95 -32.22
CA LEU A 30 -30.22 46.45 -31.52
C LEU A 30 -30.18 46.05 -30.03
N PRO A 31 -31.27 46.17 -29.25
CA PRO A 31 -31.29 45.62 -27.88
C PRO A 31 -31.09 44.11 -27.84
N VAL A 32 -31.62 43.37 -28.82
CA VAL A 32 -31.52 41.91 -28.87
C VAL A 32 -30.08 41.46 -29.19
N THR A 33 -29.39 42.12 -30.11
CA THR A 33 -28.00 41.79 -30.44
C THR A 33 -27.02 42.18 -29.34
N LEU A 34 -27.27 43.29 -28.63
CA LEU A 34 -26.49 43.68 -27.45
C LEU A 34 -26.74 42.72 -26.28
N ALA A 35 -27.99 42.27 -26.10
CA ALA A 35 -28.34 41.26 -25.10
C ALA A 35 -27.62 39.93 -25.36
N THR A 36 -27.60 39.45 -26.61
CA THR A 36 -26.89 38.19 -26.94
C THR A 36 -25.38 38.31 -26.79
N ALA A 37 -24.79 39.45 -27.16
CA ALA A 37 -23.38 39.73 -26.94
C ALA A 37 -23.03 39.78 -25.43
N GLY A 38 -23.90 40.39 -24.61
CA GLY A 38 -23.76 40.43 -23.15
C GLY A 38 -23.76 39.02 -22.55
N VAL A 39 -24.72 38.18 -22.93
CA VAL A 39 -24.78 36.78 -22.47
C VAL A 39 -23.55 35.98 -22.92
N ALA A 40 -23.04 36.20 -24.13
CA ALA A 40 -21.85 35.52 -24.63
C ALA A 40 -20.59 35.81 -23.79
N ILE A 41 -20.37 37.08 -23.42
CA ILE A 41 -19.25 37.49 -22.56
C ILE A 41 -19.37 36.86 -21.16
N ASP A 42 -20.57 36.88 -20.59
CA ASP A 42 -20.80 36.29 -19.26
C ASP A 42 -20.62 34.77 -19.28
N LEU A 43 -21.01 34.09 -20.36
CA LEU A 43 -20.75 32.66 -20.55
C LEU A 43 -19.25 32.35 -20.56
N THR A 44 -18.45 33.12 -21.29
CA THR A 44 -16.99 32.94 -21.30
C THR A 44 -16.40 33.12 -19.90
N ARG A 45 -16.81 34.17 -19.19
CA ARG A 45 -16.37 34.42 -17.81
C ARG A 45 -16.79 33.32 -16.84
N MET A 46 -18.01 32.79 -16.98
CA MET A 46 -18.48 31.67 -16.16
C MET A 46 -17.67 30.39 -16.41
N VAL A 47 -17.32 30.11 -17.66
CA VAL A 47 -16.47 28.94 -18.00
C VAL A 47 -15.08 29.09 -17.41
N GLU A 48 -14.49 30.29 -17.48
CA GLU A 48 -13.20 30.60 -16.85
C GLU A 48 -13.27 30.39 -15.33
N VAL A 49 -14.18 31.08 -14.64
CA VAL A 49 -14.37 30.94 -13.18
C VAL A 49 -14.65 29.49 -12.78
N ARG A 50 -15.43 28.74 -13.57
CA ARG A 50 -15.66 27.31 -13.33
C ARG A 50 -14.37 26.50 -13.38
N SER A 51 -13.51 26.76 -14.36
CA SER A 51 -12.22 26.08 -14.49
C SER A 51 -11.29 26.39 -13.31
N GLU A 52 -11.25 27.64 -12.87
CA GLU A 52 -10.45 28.07 -11.72
C GLU A 52 -10.95 27.45 -10.42
N LEU A 53 -12.27 27.48 -10.19
CA LEU A 53 -12.93 26.81 -9.09
C LEU A 53 -12.61 25.32 -9.06
N GLN A 54 -12.65 24.66 -10.21
CA GLN A 54 -12.34 23.24 -10.30
C GLN A 54 -10.88 22.97 -9.93
N ASN A 55 -9.94 23.73 -10.46
CA ASN A 55 -8.50 23.57 -10.14
C ASN A 55 -8.21 23.81 -8.64
N ALA A 56 -8.87 24.80 -8.03
CA ALA A 56 -8.77 25.06 -6.60
C ALA A 56 -9.39 23.92 -5.78
N ALA A 57 -10.56 23.41 -6.18
CA ALA A 57 -11.23 22.28 -5.53
C ALA A 57 -10.42 20.98 -5.61
N ASP A 58 -9.81 20.68 -6.76
CA ASP A 58 -8.95 19.50 -6.93
C ASP A 58 -7.71 19.58 -6.04
N SER A 59 -7.08 20.76 -5.99
CA SER A 59 -5.89 20.98 -5.13
C SER A 59 -6.24 20.88 -3.65
N ALA A 60 -7.38 21.45 -3.23
CA ALA A 60 -7.86 21.38 -1.85
C ALA A 60 -8.26 19.94 -1.44
N ALA A 61 -8.98 19.23 -2.32
CA ALA A 61 -9.35 17.84 -2.08
C ALA A 61 -8.11 16.94 -1.93
N LEU A 62 -7.10 17.14 -2.78
CA LEU A 62 -5.85 16.40 -2.73
C LEU A 62 -5.04 16.72 -1.47
N ALA A 63 -4.89 18.00 -1.11
CA ALA A 63 -4.14 18.42 0.07
C ALA A 63 -4.76 17.87 1.37
N ALA A 64 -6.10 17.88 1.48
CA ALA A 64 -6.77 17.28 2.61
C ALA A 64 -6.63 15.75 2.62
N ALA A 65 -6.67 15.10 1.46
CA ALA A 65 -6.61 13.64 1.36
C ALA A 65 -5.21 13.10 1.70
N SER A 66 -4.15 13.79 1.26
CA SER A 66 -2.77 13.43 1.62
C SER A 66 -2.51 13.68 3.10
N ALA A 67 -2.95 14.82 3.64
CA ALA A 67 -2.76 15.15 5.05
C ALA A 67 -3.48 14.16 5.99
N MET A 68 -4.64 13.65 5.60
CA MET A 68 -5.36 12.59 6.33
C MET A 68 -4.60 11.26 6.35
N SER A 69 -3.95 10.88 5.25
CA SER A 69 -3.22 9.61 5.17
C SER A 69 -1.86 9.66 5.87
N GLU A 70 -1.10 10.75 5.73
CA GLU A 70 0.26 10.87 6.28
C GLU A 70 0.27 11.31 7.75
N LYS A 71 -0.59 12.27 8.14
CA LYS A 71 -0.54 12.89 9.47
C LYS A 71 -1.63 12.42 10.42
N SER A 72 -2.49 11.48 9.99
CA SER A 72 -3.62 10.97 10.78
C SER A 72 -4.50 12.07 11.38
N LEU A 73 -4.75 13.13 10.60
CA LEU A 73 -5.66 14.22 11.00
C LEU A 73 -7.08 13.68 11.26
N THR A 74 -7.84 14.40 12.07
CA THR A 74 -9.26 14.11 12.27
C THR A 74 -10.09 14.62 11.10
N LYS A 75 -11.30 14.06 10.90
CA LYS A 75 -12.23 14.50 9.83
C LYS A 75 -12.47 16.01 9.85
N ASP A 76 -12.61 16.58 11.05
CA ASP A 76 -12.93 18.00 11.24
C ASP A 76 -11.74 18.89 10.84
N GLU A 77 -10.50 18.45 11.14
CA GLU A 77 -9.29 19.16 10.73
C GLU A 77 -9.08 19.10 9.22
N ALA A 78 -9.42 17.98 8.57
CA ALA A 78 -9.32 17.83 7.12
C ALA A 78 -10.33 18.69 6.36
N ILE A 79 -11.55 18.78 6.88
CA ILE A 79 -12.60 19.68 6.35
C ILE A 79 -12.10 21.12 6.41
N LYS A 80 -11.56 21.53 7.58
CA LYS A 80 -11.03 22.88 7.77
C LYS A 80 -9.84 23.17 6.83
N LEU A 81 -8.92 22.23 6.70
CA LEU A 81 -7.76 22.36 5.80
C LEU A 81 -8.21 22.50 4.33
N ALA A 82 -9.17 21.71 3.87
CA ALA A 82 -9.70 21.82 2.51
C ALA A 82 -10.36 23.18 2.25
N GLN A 83 -11.13 23.70 3.22
CA GLN A 83 -11.77 25.00 3.13
C GLN A 83 -10.75 26.14 3.06
N GLU A 84 -9.75 26.14 3.95
CA GLU A 84 -8.68 27.13 3.98
C GLU A 84 -7.86 27.11 2.68
N TYR A 85 -7.53 25.92 2.17
CA TYR A 85 -6.72 25.77 0.96
C TYR A 85 -7.46 26.26 -0.29
N LEU A 86 -8.76 25.96 -0.40
CA LEU A 86 -9.61 26.42 -1.50
C LEU A 86 -9.75 27.94 -1.47
N ALA A 87 -10.07 28.51 -0.30
CA ALA A 87 -10.24 29.94 -0.12
C ALA A 87 -8.94 30.71 -0.41
N ALA A 88 -7.80 30.21 0.07
CA ALA A 88 -6.49 30.80 -0.21
C ALA A 88 -6.15 30.79 -1.71
N GLN A 89 -6.40 29.68 -2.40
CA GLN A 89 -6.11 29.57 -3.83
C GLN A 89 -6.96 30.52 -4.66
N MET A 90 -8.24 30.64 -4.35
CA MET A 90 -9.15 31.55 -5.03
C MET A 90 -8.81 33.03 -4.81
N VAL A 91 -8.41 33.41 -3.59
CA VAL A 91 -7.97 34.79 -3.30
C VAL A 91 -6.68 35.13 -4.06
N ASN A 92 -5.71 34.22 -4.06
CA ASN A 92 -4.44 34.42 -4.77
C ASN A 92 -4.65 34.62 -6.28
N GLN A 93 -5.59 33.86 -6.85
CA GLN A 93 -5.93 33.95 -8.27
C GLN A 93 -6.74 35.21 -8.61
N ALA A 94 -7.72 35.56 -7.77
CA ALA A 94 -8.55 36.75 -7.97
C ALA A 94 -7.77 38.07 -7.82
N GLN A 95 -6.70 38.10 -7.03
CA GLN A 95 -5.95 39.33 -6.74
C GLN A 95 -4.70 39.55 -7.59
N GLY A 96 -4.29 38.59 -8.44
CA GLY A 96 -3.14 38.78 -9.35
C GLY A 96 -1.85 39.29 -8.66
N GLY A 97 -1.66 38.97 -7.37
CA GLY A 97 -0.48 39.37 -6.58
C GLY A 97 -0.45 40.79 -6.02
N GLY A 98 -1.56 41.53 -5.91
CA GLY A 98 -1.52 42.91 -5.40
C GLY A 98 -2.81 43.54 -4.88
N GLY A 99 -3.78 42.77 -4.36
CA GLY A 99 -5.03 43.31 -3.83
C GLY A 99 -5.01 43.60 -2.32
N ASP A 100 -6.01 44.36 -1.89
CA ASP A 100 -6.23 44.83 -0.52
C ASP A 100 -6.56 43.65 0.44
N GLU A 101 -5.87 43.54 1.58
CA GLU A 101 -5.99 42.42 2.53
C GLU A 101 -7.41 42.27 3.09
N ALA A 102 -8.13 43.38 3.27
CA ALA A 102 -9.51 43.39 3.80
C ALA A 102 -10.53 42.76 2.83
N VAL A 103 -10.29 42.85 1.52
CA VAL A 103 -11.15 42.23 0.49
C VAL A 103 -10.90 40.72 0.45
N SER A 104 -9.65 40.29 0.66
CA SER A 104 -9.25 38.88 0.81
C SER A 104 -10.06 38.19 1.90
N ASP A 105 -10.16 38.80 3.09
CA ASP A 105 -10.77 38.14 4.25
C ASP A 105 -12.28 38.02 4.14
N SER A 106 -12.96 39.03 3.57
CA SER A 106 -14.40 38.94 3.29
C SER A 106 -14.75 37.86 2.26
N MET A 107 -13.87 37.64 1.27
CA MET A 107 -14.08 36.67 0.20
C MET A 107 -13.78 35.25 0.68
N LYS A 108 -12.80 35.08 1.57
CA LYS A 108 -12.55 33.81 2.28
C LYS A 108 -13.76 33.39 3.10
N ASP A 109 -14.30 34.29 3.93
CA ASP A 109 -15.48 34.00 4.77
C ASP A 109 -16.71 33.56 3.97
N GLU A 110 -16.90 34.13 2.78
CA GLU A 110 -18.02 33.80 1.89
C GLU A 110 -17.79 32.45 1.18
N LEU A 111 -16.56 32.19 0.73
CA LEU A 111 -16.16 30.92 0.11
C LEU A 111 -16.17 29.76 1.10
N GLU A 112 -15.72 29.96 2.34
CA GLU A 112 -15.76 28.95 3.40
C GLU A 112 -17.20 28.51 3.71
N LYS A 113 -18.15 29.45 3.76
CA LYS A 113 -19.57 29.16 3.99
C LYS A 113 -20.25 28.52 2.80
N ALA A 114 -19.82 28.84 1.58
CA ALA A 114 -20.39 28.31 0.34
C ALA A 114 -19.75 26.98 -0.10
N THR A 115 -18.67 26.54 0.58
CA THR A 115 -17.97 25.29 0.29
C THR A 115 -18.43 24.18 1.23
N VAL A 116 -18.98 23.13 0.65
CA VAL A 116 -19.35 21.91 1.38
C VAL A 116 -18.25 20.88 1.17
N VAL A 117 -17.57 20.51 2.26
CA VAL A 117 -16.58 19.43 2.27
C VAL A 117 -17.15 18.24 3.03
N THR A 118 -17.15 17.08 2.40
CA THR A 118 -17.54 15.82 3.02
C THR A 118 -16.33 14.91 3.08
N ALA A 119 -15.90 14.55 4.29
CA ALA A 119 -14.89 13.54 4.53
C ALA A 119 -15.57 12.25 4.99
N THR A 120 -15.43 11.18 4.21
CA THR A 120 -15.89 9.85 4.60
C THR A 120 -14.71 8.94 4.89
N GLU A 121 -14.83 8.16 5.96
CA GLU A 121 -13.86 7.14 6.33
C GLU A 121 -14.49 5.78 6.05
N THR A 122 -13.82 4.98 5.23
CA THR A 122 -14.14 3.56 5.04
C THR A 122 -12.97 2.73 5.49
N ALA A 123 -13.25 1.55 6.06
CA ALA A 123 -12.19 0.67 6.52
C ALA A 123 -11.38 0.15 5.33
N ASN A 124 -10.07 0.35 5.39
CA ASN A 124 -9.13 -0.23 4.43
C ASN A 124 -8.42 -1.37 5.17
N GLY A 125 -9.10 -2.51 5.33
CA GLY A 125 -8.58 -3.58 6.19
C GLY A 125 -8.74 -3.26 7.69
N PRO A 126 -8.01 -3.95 8.57
CA PRO A 126 -8.24 -3.87 10.01
C PRO A 126 -7.67 -2.61 10.68
N THR A 127 -6.55 -2.07 10.15
CA THR A 127 -5.88 -0.87 10.70
C THR A 127 -5.76 0.27 9.71
N GLY A 128 -5.82 0.00 8.39
CA GLY A 128 -5.84 1.06 7.37
C GLY A 128 -7.22 1.70 7.23
N LYS A 129 -7.24 2.96 6.80
CA LYS A 129 -8.46 3.70 6.47
C LYS A 129 -8.37 4.24 5.04
N ILE A 130 -9.47 4.20 4.30
CA ILE A 130 -9.66 4.95 3.06
C ILE A 130 -10.42 6.22 3.43
N TYR A 131 -9.82 7.34 3.10
CA TYR A 131 -10.41 8.66 3.19
C TYR A 131 -10.88 9.08 1.80
N ASP A 132 -12.18 9.27 1.66
CA ASP A 132 -12.78 9.86 0.46
C ASP A 132 -13.22 11.29 0.83
N ILE A 133 -12.57 12.26 0.18
CA ILE A 133 -12.81 13.68 0.39
C ILE A 133 -13.50 14.22 -0.85
N LYS A 134 -14.72 14.71 -0.63
CA LYS A 134 -15.52 15.39 -1.64
C LYS A 134 -15.60 16.88 -1.31
N VAL A 135 -15.08 17.73 -2.18
CA VAL A 135 -15.13 19.19 -2.06
C VAL A 135 -16.12 19.71 -3.10
N THR A 136 -17.21 20.33 -2.64
CA THR A 136 -18.18 21.02 -3.48
C THR A 136 -18.11 22.52 -3.19
N ALA A 137 -17.58 23.30 -4.14
CA ALA A 137 -17.50 24.75 -4.04
C ALA A 137 -18.57 25.40 -4.92
N THR A 138 -19.23 26.43 -4.39
CA THR A 138 -20.23 27.23 -5.11
C THR A 138 -19.84 28.70 -5.06
N TYR A 139 -19.81 29.36 -6.22
CA TYR A 139 -19.50 30.79 -6.31
C TYR A 139 -20.49 31.50 -7.24
N ASN A 140 -20.97 32.66 -6.81
CA ASN A 140 -21.92 33.47 -7.58
C ASN A 140 -21.16 34.45 -8.48
N VAL A 141 -21.18 34.21 -9.79
CA VAL A 141 -20.57 35.12 -10.76
C VAL A 141 -21.50 36.30 -11.00
N ALA A 142 -21.02 37.53 -10.78
CA ALA A 142 -21.74 38.75 -11.12
C ALA A 142 -21.78 38.95 -12.64
N MET A 143 -23.00 39.13 -13.17
CA MET A 143 -23.24 39.30 -14.61
C MET A 143 -22.96 40.74 -15.06
N ASN A 144 -22.64 40.93 -16.34
CA ASN A 144 -22.39 42.26 -16.90
C ASN A 144 -23.69 43.10 -17.03
N GLY A 145 -23.54 44.41 -17.23
CA GLY A 145 -24.67 45.35 -17.27
C GLY A 145 -25.74 45.05 -18.33
N MET A 146 -25.36 44.41 -19.46
CA MET A 146 -26.31 44.04 -20.52
C MET A 146 -27.12 42.81 -20.16
N THR A 147 -26.51 41.83 -19.50
CA THR A 147 -27.21 40.62 -19.00
C THR A 147 -28.08 40.94 -17.79
N ARG A 148 -27.65 41.90 -16.96
CA ARG A 148 -28.46 42.42 -15.83
C ARG A 148 -29.73 43.13 -16.28
N LEU A 149 -29.71 43.78 -17.45
CA LEU A 149 -30.89 44.40 -18.05
C LEU A 149 -31.97 43.36 -18.39
N LEU A 150 -31.57 42.10 -18.60
CA LEU A 150 -32.47 40.96 -18.83
C LEU A 150 -32.99 40.32 -17.52
N GLY A 151 -32.61 40.87 -16.36
CA GLY A 151 -33.05 40.39 -15.04
C GLY A 151 -32.09 39.39 -14.36
N PHE A 152 -30.97 39.02 -15.00
CA PHE A 152 -29.99 38.11 -14.43
C PHE A 152 -28.88 38.90 -13.71
N ASN A 153 -28.98 39.00 -12.38
CA ASN A 153 -27.99 39.74 -11.57
C ASN A 153 -26.74 38.91 -11.24
N SER A 154 -26.91 37.62 -11.00
CA SER A 154 -25.83 36.69 -10.67
C SER A 154 -26.21 35.27 -11.09
N MET A 155 -25.22 34.46 -11.44
CA MET A 155 -25.41 33.03 -11.71
C MET A 155 -24.48 32.19 -10.82
N PRO A 156 -25.01 31.18 -10.10
CA PRO A 156 -24.19 30.27 -9.32
C PRO A 156 -23.44 29.31 -10.24
N VAL A 157 -22.13 29.21 -10.04
CA VAL A 157 -21.27 28.19 -10.64
C VAL A 157 -20.86 27.25 -9.52
N SER A 158 -21.13 25.95 -9.69
CA SER A 158 -20.73 24.92 -8.75
C SER A 158 -19.78 23.91 -9.40
N VAL A 159 -18.80 23.48 -8.62
CA VAL A 159 -17.84 22.43 -8.97
C VAL A 159 -17.82 21.36 -7.90
N THR A 160 -17.43 20.15 -8.26
CA THR A 160 -17.29 19.05 -7.30
C THR A 160 -16.06 18.27 -7.66
N SER A 161 -15.15 18.16 -6.70
CA SER A 161 -13.96 17.32 -6.77
C SER A 161 -14.07 16.19 -5.75
N SER A 162 -13.58 15.01 -6.11
CA SER A 162 -13.49 13.86 -5.20
C SER A 162 -12.11 13.23 -5.30
N THR A 163 -11.43 13.10 -4.17
CA THR A 163 -10.12 12.44 -4.06
C THR A 163 -10.18 11.33 -3.03
N LYS A 164 -9.49 10.22 -3.32
CA LYS A 164 -9.32 9.10 -2.39
C LYS A 164 -7.87 9.00 -1.97
N SER A 165 -7.65 8.79 -0.68
CA SER A 165 -6.36 8.48 -0.10
C SER A 165 -6.51 7.35 0.90
N ALA A 166 -5.47 6.57 1.12
CA ALA A 166 -5.54 5.42 2.00
C ALA A 166 -4.28 5.31 2.86
N THR A 167 -4.46 5.07 4.16
CA THR A 167 -3.36 4.68 5.04
C THR A 167 -2.91 3.26 4.70
N GLU A 168 -1.61 3.01 4.79
CA GLU A 168 -1.07 1.66 4.67
C GLU A 168 -1.74 0.72 5.69
N SER A 169 -2.27 -0.40 5.20
CA SER A 169 -2.73 -1.48 6.05
C SER A 169 -1.71 -2.59 5.97
N LYS A 170 -1.10 -2.93 7.11
CA LYS A 170 -0.29 -4.13 7.24
C LYS A 170 -1.17 -5.31 7.63
N ASN A 171 -0.95 -6.47 7.01
CA ASN A 171 -1.54 -7.75 7.38
C ASN A 171 -0.71 -8.41 8.48
N ALA A 172 -1.37 -9.10 9.40
CA ALA A 172 -0.73 -9.90 10.42
C ALA A 172 -0.07 -11.16 9.84
N LEU A 173 1.05 -11.55 10.46
CA LEU A 173 1.90 -12.66 10.04
C LEU A 173 2.24 -13.55 11.25
N SER A 174 2.02 -14.85 11.12
CA SER A 174 2.57 -15.88 12.03
C SER A 174 3.51 -16.78 11.26
N MET A 175 4.79 -16.80 11.60
CA MET A 175 5.80 -17.62 10.93
C MET A 175 6.47 -18.59 11.91
N TYR A 176 6.54 -19.86 11.55
CA TYR A 176 7.17 -20.88 12.39
C TYR A 176 8.26 -21.65 11.64
N LEU A 177 9.47 -21.64 12.18
CA LEU A 177 10.64 -22.25 11.56
C LEU A 177 10.77 -23.70 12.05
N VAL A 178 11.02 -24.62 11.12
CA VAL A 178 11.32 -26.03 11.39
C VAL A 178 12.71 -26.32 10.83
N LEU A 179 13.68 -26.45 11.72
CA LEU A 179 15.09 -26.37 11.36
C LEU A 179 15.84 -27.65 11.69
N ASP A 180 16.49 -28.22 10.68
CA ASP A 180 17.42 -29.32 10.89
C ASP A 180 18.67 -28.86 11.64
N ARG A 181 19.05 -29.64 12.65
CA ARG A 181 20.29 -29.50 13.41
C ARG A 181 21.00 -30.85 13.58
N SER A 182 20.78 -31.75 12.64
CA SER A 182 21.43 -33.06 12.54
C SER A 182 22.96 -32.93 12.50
N GLY A 183 23.66 -34.06 12.66
CA GLY A 183 25.13 -34.09 12.62
C GLY A 183 25.72 -33.60 11.28
N SER A 184 25.01 -33.75 10.16
CA SER A 184 25.43 -33.22 8.86
C SER A 184 25.49 -31.69 8.84
N MET A 185 24.67 -31.01 9.65
CA MET A 185 24.70 -29.56 9.82
C MET A 185 26.00 -29.05 10.48
N ALA A 186 26.80 -29.92 11.10
CA ALA A 186 28.11 -29.53 11.63
C ALA A 186 29.19 -29.47 10.54
N TRP A 187 28.92 -30.02 9.36
CA TRP A 187 29.92 -30.11 8.30
C TRP A 187 30.26 -28.75 7.72
N VAL A 188 31.51 -28.62 7.28
CA VAL A 188 32.00 -27.39 6.68
C VAL A 188 31.41 -27.15 5.30
N THR A 189 31.16 -25.89 4.99
CA THR A 189 30.85 -25.41 3.64
C THR A 189 32.14 -24.99 2.92
N GLU A 190 32.03 -24.56 1.67
CA GLU A 190 33.15 -24.01 0.90
C GLU A 190 33.57 -22.60 1.37
N SER A 191 32.76 -21.96 2.22
CA SER A 191 32.97 -20.57 2.66
C SER A 191 33.98 -20.48 3.79
N LEU A 192 34.92 -19.55 3.67
CA LEU A 192 36.00 -19.32 4.63
C LEU A 192 35.57 -18.38 5.76
N ASN A 193 35.84 -18.77 7.00
CA ASN A 193 35.76 -17.90 8.16
C ASN A 193 37.14 -17.30 8.45
N THR A 194 37.41 -16.10 7.91
CA THR A 194 38.68 -15.39 8.12
C THR A 194 38.83 -14.80 9.52
N SER A 195 37.73 -14.68 10.27
CA SER A 195 37.71 -14.14 11.64
C SER A 195 38.23 -15.13 12.69
N LYS A 196 38.24 -16.43 12.39
CA LYS A 196 38.71 -17.48 13.31
C LYS A 196 40.06 -18.04 12.88
N THR A 197 41.00 -18.07 13.81
CA THR A 197 42.35 -18.64 13.58
C THR A 197 42.45 -20.13 13.89
N ARG A 198 41.48 -20.69 14.64
CA ARG A 198 41.35 -22.11 15.03
C ARG A 198 39.87 -22.49 15.05
N CYS A 199 39.54 -23.65 14.50
CA CYS A 199 38.17 -24.17 14.36
C CYS A 199 38.22 -25.70 14.18
N ASN A 200 37.09 -26.35 14.39
CA ASN A 200 36.91 -27.76 14.07
C ASN A 200 36.29 -27.85 12.68
N ASN A 201 37.03 -28.44 11.73
CA ASN A 201 36.49 -28.70 10.40
C ASN A 201 35.96 -30.13 10.39
N TYR A 202 34.65 -30.27 10.56
CA TYR A 202 33.95 -31.54 10.40
C TYR A 202 33.65 -31.77 8.92
N THR A 203 33.97 -32.97 8.44
CA THR A 203 33.63 -33.40 7.08
C THR A 203 32.89 -34.73 7.15
N GLU A 204 32.08 -35.02 6.13
CA GLU A 204 31.35 -36.28 6.01
C GLU A 204 32.27 -37.51 6.16
N ALA A 205 33.44 -37.47 5.51
CA ALA A 205 34.38 -38.59 5.49
C ALA A 205 35.06 -38.88 6.85
N ALA A 206 35.06 -37.91 7.77
CA ALA A 206 35.77 -38.02 9.05
C ALA A 206 34.82 -37.95 10.27
N TRP A 207 33.51 -37.81 10.08
CA TRP A 207 32.56 -37.66 11.19
C TRP A 207 32.51 -38.90 12.10
N PRO A 208 32.52 -38.76 13.45
CA PRO A 208 32.51 -37.52 14.24
C PRO A 208 33.91 -36.99 14.61
N ASP A 209 34.99 -37.57 14.09
CA ASP A 209 36.36 -37.18 14.41
C ASP A 209 36.69 -35.79 13.84
N VAL A 210 37.35 -34.97 14.68
CA VAL A 210 37.76 -33.62 14.30
C VAL A 210 39.17 -33.60 13.75
N ALA A 211 39.32 -33.07 12.54
CA ALA A 211 40.63 -32.60 12.10
C ALA A 211 40.76 -31.11 12.44
N PHE A 212 41.59 -30.76 13.42
CA PHE A 212 42.03 -29.37 13.61
C PHE A 212 42.84 -28.94 12.38
N ARG A 213 42.18 -28.31 11.41
CA ARG A 213 42.81 -27.93 10.14
C ARG A 213 42.57 -26.46 9.85
N ARG A 214 43.60 -25.86 9.23
CA ARG A 214 43.50 -24.57 8.55
C ARG A 214 43.38 -24.84 7.05
N PRO A 215 42.62 -24.03 6.31
CA PRO A 215 41.89 -22.84 6.75
C PRO A 215 40.57 -23.16 7.48
N CYS A 216 39.99 -22.15 8.14
CA CYS A 216 38.70 -22.30 8.83
C CYS A 216 37.54 -22.08 7.89
N TYR A 217 36.62 -23.04 7.86
CA TYR A 217 35.41 -22.96 7.05
C TYR A 217 34.19 -22.72 7.94
N ILE A 218 33.17 -22.09 7.39
CA ILE A 218 31.89 -21.88 8.05
C ILE A 218 31.10 -23.20 7.99
N SER A 219 30.61 -23.66 9.13
CA SER A 219 29.76 -24.85 9.19
C SER A 219 28.35 -24.59 8.65
N LYS A 220 27.67 -25.63 8.16
CA LYS A 220 26.29 -25.51 7.66
C LYS A 220 25.34 -24.87 8.70
N ILE A 221 25.48 -25.23 9.99
CA ILE A 221 24.68 -24.66 11.08
C ILE A 221 25.00 -23.17 11.34
N GLU A 222 26.26 -22.74 11.21
CA GLU A 222 26.61 -21.32 11.30
C GLU A 222 26.03 -20.51 10.13
N THR A 223 26.00 -21.10 8.93
CA THR A 223 25.31 -20.52 7.77
C THR A 223 23.81 -20.39 8.06
N LEU A 224 23.16 -21.44 8.59
CA LEU A 224 21.75 -21.37 8.96
C LEU A 224 21.45 -20.24 9.95
N LYS A 225 22.27 -20.09 10.99
CA LYS A 225 22.13 -19.00 11.97
C LYS A 225 22.16 -17.63 11.29
N THR A 226 23.11 -17.44 10.38
CA THR A 226 23.22 -16.23 9.58
C THR A 226 22.00 -16.03 8.67
N ALA A 227 21.51 -17.10 8.04
CA ALA A 227 20.35 -17.06 7.16
C ALA A 227 19.07 -16.65 7.91
N VAL A 228 18.82 -17.25 9.09
CA VAL A 228 17.70 -16.88 9.95
C VAL A 228 17.82 -15.44 10.46
N GLN A 229 19.03 -14.98 10.80
CA GLN A 229 19.25 -13.57 11.16
C GLN A 229 18.84 -12.63 10.02
N ASN A 230 19.22 -12.93 8.77
CA ASN A 230 18.86 -12.08 7.63
C ASN A 230 17.34 -12.08 7.38
N LEU A 231 16.67 -13.22 7.53
CA LEU A 231 15.21 -13.29 7.49
C LEU A 231 14.59 -12.42 8.61
N ALA A 232 15.13 -12.53 9.82
CA ALA A 232 14.67 -11.78 10.99
C ALA A 232 14.84 -10.27 10.79
N ASP A 233 15.96 -9.82 10.23
CA ASP A 233 16.24 -8.41 9.94
C ASP A 233 15.21 -7.83 8.95
N VAL A 234 14.85 -8.58 7.90
CA VAL A 234 13.82 -8.14 6.94
C VAL A 234 12.45 -8.00 7.59
N LEU A 235 12.07 -8.94 8.46
CA LEU A 235 10.81 -8.87 9.19
C LEU A 235 10.80 -7.73 10.22
N GLU A 236 11.94 -7.47 10.86
CA GLU A 236 12.11 -6.37 11.83
C GLU A 236 12.01 -5.00 11.15
N GLU A 237 12.61 -4.84 9.97
CA GLU A 237 12.47 -3.63 9.15
C GLU A 237 11.01 -3.43 8.71
N ALA A 238 10.29 -4.52 8.43
CA ALA A 238 8.89 -4.50 8.04
C ALA A 238 7.92 -4.20 9.19
N ASP A 239 8.24 -4.59 10.42
CA ASP A 239 7.41 -4.39 11.62
C ASP A 239 8.23 -3.95 12.84
N PRO A 240 8.78 -2.71 12.85
CA PRO A 240 9.64 -2.23 13.93
C PRO A 240 8.93 -2.13 15.30
N ASP A 241 7.61 -2.01 15.30
CA ASP A 241 6.79 -1.91 16.51
C ASP A 241 6.28 -3.28 17.01
N HIS A 242 6.65 -4.37 16.33
CA HIS A 242 6.25 -5.75 16.62
C HIS A 242 4.74 -5.93 16.79
N MET A 243 3.95 -5.26 15.95
CA MET A 243 2.49 -5.30 16.02
C MET A 243 1.87 -6.38 15.15
N TYR A 244 2.58 -6.83 14.11
CA TYR A 244 2.02 -7.64 13.03
C TYR A 244 2.69 -8.99 12.89
N ALA A 245 3.99 -9.10 13.14
CA ALA A 245 4.76 -10.33 13.00
C ALA A 245 4.93 -11.07 14.34
N ARG A 246 4.56 -12.34 14.36
CA ARG A 246 4.92 -13.29 15.42
C ARG A 246 5.74 -14.42 14.84
N THR A 247 6.87 -14.70 15.46
CA THR A 247 7.72 -15.81 15.04
C THR A 247 7.91 -16.84 16.13
N GLY A 248 8.18 -18.07 15.71
CA GLY A 248 8.55 -19.18 16.55
C GLY A 248 9.43 -20.15 15.77
N ALA A 249 10.02 -21.10 16.48
CA ALA A 249 10.89 -22.11 15.89
C ALA A 249 10.89 -23.40 16.70
N VAL A 250 11.11 -24.49 15.98
CA VAL A 250 11.43 -25.81 16.51
C VAL A 250 12.60 -26.38 15.69
N SER A 251 13.48 -27.10 16.37
CA SER A 251 14.58 -27.80 15.74
C SER A 251 14.49 -29.30 15.97
N TYR A 252 15.17 -30.06 15.12
CA TYR A 252 15.19 -31.52 15.23
C TYR A 252 16.55 -32.11 14.84
N ASN A 253 16.85 -33.24 15.45
CA ASN A 253 17.89 -34.17 15.00
C ASN A 253 17.24 -35.56 14.89
N SER A 254 17.78 -36.61 15.51
CA SER A 254 17.07 -37.88 15.76
C SER A 254 15.76 -37.74 16.56
N SER A 255 15.52 -36.58 17.17
CA SER A 255 14.28 -36.26 17.87
C SER A 255 14.00 -34.75 17.83
N MET A 256 12.75 -34.36 18.03
CA MET A 256 12.35 -32.97 18.18
C MET A 256 12.90 -32.39 19.50
N GLN A 257 13.49 -31.19 19.44
CA GLN A 257 13.86 -30.44 20.65
C GLN A 257 12.68 -29.70 21.27
N THR A 258 12.89 -29.15 22.47
CA THR A 258 11.94 -28.22 23.06
C THR A 258 11.64 -27.08 22.09
N PRO A 259 10.38 -26.90 21.65
CA PRO A 259 9.99 -25.82 20.76
C PRO A 259 9.96 -24.48 21.50
N SER A 260 10.21 -23.39 20.77
CA SER A 260 9.96 -22.05 21.28
C SER A 260 8.47 -21.69 21.19
N SER A 261 8.02 -20.78 22.05
CA SER A 261 6.68 -20.19 21.94
C SER A 261 6.66 -19.08 20.89
N PHE A 262 5.50 -18.82 20.28
CA PHE A 262 5.31 -17.61 19.48
C PHE A 262 5.52 -16.36 20.32
N THR A 263 6.39 -15.48 19.86
CA THR A 263 6.64 -14.15 20.43
C THR A 263 6.41 -13.07 19.38
N TRP A 264 6.11 -11.85 19.82
CA TRP A 264 6.08 -10.69 18.94
C TRP A 264 7.52 -10.35 18.52
N GLY A 265 7.72 -10.06 17.23
CA GLY A 265 9.05 -9.85 16.65
C GLY A 265 9.87 -11.14 16.54
N THR A 266 11.12 -10.99 16.13
CA THR A 266 12.00 -12.11 15.71
C THR A 266 13.07 -12.50 16.74
N ALA A 267 13.32 -11.65 17.74
CA ALA A 267 14.44 -11.78 18.67
C ALA A 267 14.48 -13.13 19.41
N SER A 268 13.33 -13.63 19.89
CA SER A 268 13.30 -14.93 20.58
C SER A 268 13.59 -16.10 19.63
N THR A 269 13.19 -15.99 18.37
CA THR A 269 13.46 -17.00 17.35
C THR A 269 14.95 -16.99 16.98
N VAL A 270 15.55 -15.83 16.78
CA VAL A 270 16.99 -15.68 16.56
C VAL A 270 17.78 -16.29 17.72
N ALA A 271 17.45 -15.93 18.96
CA ALA A 271 18.13 -16.46 20.14
C ALA A 271 18.01 -17.99 20.27
N TYR A 272 16.85 -18.55 19.89
CA TYR A 272 16.65 -20.00 19.81
C TYR A 272 17.58 -20.63 18.77
N VAL A 273 17.66 -20.05 17.58
CA VAL A 273 18.48 -20.56 16.47
C VAL A 273 19.97 -20.43 16.75
N ASP A 274 20.41 -19.33 17.36
CA ASP A 274 21.80 -19.11 17.74
C ASP A 274 22.31 -20.14 18.76
N ALA A 275 21.42 -20.65 19.62
CA ALA A 275 21.73 -21.68 20.60
C ALA A 275 21.78 -23.11 20.03
N LEU A 276 21.43 -23.31 18.75
CA LEU A 276 21.32 -24.67 18.19
C LEU A 276 22.69 -25.38 18.10
N PRO A 277 22.79 -26.61 18.66
CA PRO A 277 23.91 -27.50 18.43
C PRO A 277 23.64 -28.41 17.23
N ALA A 278 24.68 -28.74 16.46
CA ALA A 278 24.59 -29.70 15.35
C ALA A 278 25.07 -31.09 15.79
N ASP A 279 24.15 -32.03 15.96
CA ASP A 279 24.43 -33.39 16.41
C ASP A 279 23.33 -34.40 16.04
N GLY A 280 23.64 -35.68 16.15
CA GLY A 280 22.67 -36.76 15.98
C GLY A 280 22.28 -37.04 14.52
N GLY A 281 21.20 -37.78 14.35
CA GLY A 281 20.57 -38.03 13.04
C GLY A 281 19.54 -36.97 12.67
N THR A 282 18.60 -37.35 11.81
CA THR A 282 17.59 -36.49 11.16
C THR A 282 16.23 -37.18 11.22
N ASP A 283 15.27 -36.60 11.94
CA ASP A 283 13.85 -36.99 12.00
C ASP A 283 12.97 -35.74 12.14
N SER A 284 12.44 -35.29 11.00
CA SER A 284 11.60 -34.09 10.91
C SER A 284 10.15 -34.28 11.36
N ALA A 285 9.70 -35.52 11.58
CA ALA A 285 8.27 -35.83 11.68
C ALA A 285 7.59 -35.14 12.87
N ALA A 286 8.18 -35.26 14.06
CA ALA A 286 7.64 -34.66 15.28
C ALA A 286 7.71 -33.13 15.24
N ALA A 287 8.80 -32.57 14.71
CA ALA A 287 8.99 -31.12 14.61
C ALA A 287 8.00 -30.46 13.65
N MET A 288 7.76 -31.07 12.48
CA MET A 288 6.74 -30.60 11.55
C MET A 288 5.33 -30.68 12.15
N ALA A 289 5.02 -31.75 12.89
CA ALA A 289 3.73 -31.89 13.57
C ALA A 289 3.51 -30.80 14.63
N GLU A 290 4.54 -30.49 15.42
CA GLU A 290 4.49 -29.41 16.41
C GLU A 290 4.32 -28.03 15.76
N ALA A 291 5.05 -27.77 14.67
CA ALA A 291 4.91 -26.52 13.92
C ALA A 291 3.48 -26.34 13.40
N PHE A 292 2.91 -27.37 12.79
CA PHE A 292 1.52 -27.36 12.35
C PHE A 292 0.54 -27.12 13.50
N ALA A 293 0.73 -27.79 14.64
CA ALA A 293 -0.12 -27.62 15.83
C ALA A 293 -0.07 -26.17 16.37
N ARG A 294 1.13 -25.58 16.43
CA ARG A 294 1.35 -24.20 16.91
C ARG A 294 0.70 -23.19 15.98
N VAL A 295 0.98 -23.28 14.69
CA VAL A 295 0.52 -22.35 13.66
C VAL A 295 -1.00 -22.42 13.51
N SER A 296 -1.59 -23.62 13.63
CA SER A 296 -3.04 -23.83 13.53
C SER A 296 -3.80 -23.51 14.82
N ALA A 297 -3.12 -23.19 15.93
CA ALA A 297 -3.77 -23.00 17.21
C ALA A 297 -4.70 -21.78 17.21
N ALA A 298 -5.90 -21.93 17.77
CA ALA A 298 -6.85 -20.82 17.95
C ALA A 298 -6.27 -19.72 18.86
N THR A 299 -5.35 -20.07 19.76
CA THR A 299 -4.63 -19.13 20.63
C THR A 299 -3.80 -18.15 19.84
N GLU A 300 -3.18 -18.57 18.73
CA GLU A 300 -2.38 -17.69 17.87
C GLU A 300 -3.28 -16.66 17.16
N THR A 301 -4.43 -17.12 16.66
CA THR A 301 -5.45 -16.21 16.10
C THR A 301 -5.95 -15.21 17.12
N THR A 302 -6.14 -15.66 18.38
CA THR A 302 -6.58 -14.80 19.47
C THR A 302 -5.52 -13.78 19.86
N ALA A 303 -4.24 -14.16 19.84
CA ALA A 303 -3.12 -13.26 20.11
C ALA A 303 -3.08 -12.08 19.13
N HIS A 304 -3.22 -12.36 17.83
CA HIS A 304 -3.31 -11.29 16.82
C HIS A 304 -4.56 -10.45 16.97
N LYS A 305 -5.75 -11.06 17.14
CA LYS A 305 -6.98 -10.30 17.38
C LYS A 305 -6.88 -9.33 18.57
N ASN A 306 -6.24 -9.76 19.66
CA ASN A 306 -6.08 -8.92 20.84
C ASN A 306 -5.06 -7.78 20.64
N LYS A 307 -4.05 -7.97 19.78
CA LYS A 307 -2.99 -6.97 19.55
C LYS A 307 -3.35 -5.98 18.44
N ASN A 308 -3.85 -6.48 17.31
CA ASN A 308 -4.05 -5.71 16.08
C ASN A 308 -5.42 -5.94 15.41
N GLY A 309 -6.29 -6.77 16.00
CA GLY A 309 -7.64 -7.04 15.47
C GLY A 309 -7.67 -7.97 14.26
N GLN A 310 -6.55 -8.58 13.87
CA GLN A 310 -6.43 -9.32 12.62
C GLN A 310 -6.39 -10.84 12.79
N VAL A 311 -6.63 -11.54 11.69
CA VAL A 311 -6.30 -12.97 11.55
C VAL A 311 -5.00 -13.04 10.74
N PRO A 312 -3.95 -13.70 11.25
CA PRO A 312 -2.67 -13.73 10.58
C PRO A 312 -2.68 -14.66 9.37
N SER A 313 -1.91 -14.30 8.34
CA SER A 313 -1.40 -15.26 7.36
C SER A 313 -0.38 -16.17 8.05
N ARG A 314 -0.43 -17.46 7.73
CA ARG A 314 0.28 -18.51 8.46
C ARG A 314 1.34 -19.16 7.61
N TYR A 315 2.55 -19.23 8.14
CA TYR A 315 3.72 -19.71 7.42
C TYR A 315 4.50 -20.73 8.22
N ILE A 316 4.96 -21.77 7.54
CA ILE A 316 6.00 -22.69 8.02
C ILE A 316 7.21 -22.54 7.11
N VAL A 317 8.40 -22.38 7.70
CA VAL A 317 9.66 -22.41 6.96
C VAL A 317 10.41 -23.67 7.38
N PHE A 318 10.48 -24.65 6.49
CA PHE A 318 11.06 -25.97 6.75
C PHE A 318 12.39 -26.15 6.01
N MET A 319 13.47 -26.41 6.75
CA MET A 319 14.82 -26.57 6.19
C MET A 319 15.44 -27.89 6.63
N THR A 320 16.03 -28.62 5.67
CA THR A 320 16.88 -29.78 5.94
C THR A 320 18.11 -29.80 5.04
N ASP A 321 19.24 -30.28 5.57
CA ASP A 321 20.45 -30.54 4.78
C ASP A 321 20.63 -32.03 4.44
N GLY A 322 19.67 -32.84 4.88
CA GLY A 322 19.82 -34.28 4.89
C GLY A 322 18.50 -35.02 4.72
N ASP A 323 18.68 -36.33 4.68
CA ASP A 323 17.64 -37.34 4.61
C ASP A 323 17.18 -37.72 6.02
N ASN A 324 15.88 -37.91 6.24
CA ASN A 324 15.44 -38.55 7.48
C ASN A 324 16.02 -39.96 7.60
N ASN A 325 16.39 -40.37 8.82
CA ASN A 325 16.98 -41.69 9.07
C ASN A 325 16.06 -42.85 8.67
N TYR A 326 14.74 -42.63 8.64
CA TYR A 326 13.74 -43.66 8.37
C TYR A 326 12.70 -43.16 7.36
N SER A 327 12.27 -44.03 6.43
CA SER A 327 11.23 -43.69 5.46
C SER A 327 9.86 -43.41 6.11
N SER A 328 9.60 -43.97 7.30
CA SER A 328 8.39 -43.67 8.07
C SER A 328 8.33 -42.20 8.51
N ALA A 329 9.48 -41.57 8.79
CA ALA A 329 9.54 -40.16 9.13
C ALA A 329 9.23 -39.27 7.91
N ASP A 330 9.67 -39.66 6.70
CA ASP A 330 9.28 -38.97 5.45
C ASP A 330 7.76 -39.02 5.25
N VAL A 331 7.15 -40.19 5.44
CA VAL A 331 5.70 -40.36 5.30
C VAL A 331 4.93 -39.51 6.32
N ALA A 332 5.36 -39.52 7.58
CA ALA A 332 4.73 -38.73 8.64
C ALA A 332 4.90 -37.20 8.42
N THR A 333 6.08 -36.79 7.97
CA THR A 333 6.39 -35.40 7.61
C THR A 333 5.49 -34.93 6.46
N LYS A 334 5.46 -35.69 5.36
CA LYS A 334 4.64 -35.39 4.19
C LYS A 334 3.17 -35.30 4.53
N LYS A 335 2.66 -36.23 5.35
CA LYS A 335 1.26 -36.18 5.82
C LYS A 335 0.96 -34.87 6.54
N THR A 336 1.86 -34.42 7.40
CA THR A 336 1.71 -33.15 8.13
C THR A 336 1.75 -31.95 7.18
N CYS A 337 2.66 -31.94 6.20
CA CYS A 337 2.70 -30.91 5.17
C CYS A 337 1.39 -30.83 4.38
N ASP A 338 0.81 -31.98 4.01
CA ASP A 338 -0.47 -32.02 3.30
C ASP A 338 -1.64 -31.51 4.16
N ASP A 339 -1.66 -31.82 5.45
CA ASP A 339 -2.66 -31.32 6.38
C ASP A 339 -2.52 -29.79 6.59
N ALA A 340 -1.29 -29.29 6.69
CA ALA A 340 -0.99 -27.87 6.80
C ALA A 340 -1.42 -27.09 5.54
N LYS A 341 -1.10 -27.58 4.34
CA LYS A 341 -1.56 -27.00 3.07
C LYS A 341 -3.08 -26.94 2.99
N LYS A 342 -3.78 -28.00 3.40
CA LYS A 342 -5.26 -28.03 3.44
C LYS A 342 -5.84 -27.02 4.44
N ALA A 343 -5.12 -26.71 5.50
CA ALA A 343 -5.51 -25.69 6.47
C ALA A 343 -5.21 -24.24 6.00
N GLY A 344 -4.70 -24.07 4.77
CA GLY A 344 -4.34 -22.76 4.22
C GLY A 344 -3.06 -22.18 4.80
N ILE A 345 -2.14 -23.04 5.27
CA ILE A 345 -0.81 -22.62 5.74
C ILE A 345 0.16 -22.72 4.57
N GLU A 346 0.93 -21.67 4.35
CA GLU A 346 1.98 -21.64 3.33
C GLU A 346 3.27 -22.24 3.90
N ILE A 347 3.86 -23.19 3.16
CA ILE A 347 5.05 -23.92 3.58
C ILE A 347 6.17 -23.58 2.61
N TYR A 348 7.12 -22.78 3.08
CA TYR A 348 8.40 -22.56 2.43
C TYR A 348 9.36 -23.68 2.82
N THR A 349 10.09 -24.21 1.85
CA THR A 349 11.04 -25.30 2.05
C THR A 349 12.38 -24.96 1.45
N VAL A 350 13.46 -25.25 2.17
CA VAL A 350 14.82 -24.98 1.72
C VAL A 350 15.68 -26.24 1.87
N ALA A 351 16.16 -26.76 0.75
CA ALA A 351 17.05 -27.92 0.70
C ALA A 351 18.50 -27.41 0.68
N PHE A 352 19.24 -27.61 1.76
CA PHE A 352 20.59 -27.06 1.88
C PHE A 352 21.68 -28.12 1.68
N MET A 353 22.32 -28.17 0.51
CA MET A 353 23.30 -29.20 0.16
C MET A 353 22.77 -30.62 0.46
N ALA A 354 21.49 -30.84 0.19
CA ALA A 354 20.75 -32.02 0.60
C ALA A 354 20.77 -33.14 -0.47
N PRO A 355 20.73 -34.43 -0.07
CA PRO A 355 20.61 -35.54 -1.02
C PRO A 355 19.25 -35.56 -1.73
N SER A 356 19.15 -36.33 -2.82
CA SER A 356 17.97 -36.35 -3.70
C SER A 356 16.65 -36.73 -2.98
N ARG A 357 16.70 -37.59 -1.97
CA ARG A 357 15.49 -37.97 -1.21
C ARG A 357 15.02 -36.83 -0.31
N GLY A 358 15.91 -36.15 0.40
CA GLY A 358 15.62 -34.93 1.16
C GLY A 358 15.07 -33.81 0.27
N LYS A 359 15.67 -33.59 -0.91
CA LYS A 359 15.13 -32.66 -1.93
C LYS A 359 13.70 -33.02 -2.33
N THR A 360 13.43 -34.30 -2.58
CA THR A 360 12.09 -34.79 -2.94
C THR A 360 11.08 -34.55 -1.82
N LEU A 361 11.45 -34.83 -0.56
CA LEU A 361 10.60 -34.59 0.59
C LEU A 361 10.23 -33.11 0.73
N LEU A 362 11.22 -32.22 0.63
CA LEU A 362 10.99 -30.78 0.72
C LEU A 362 10.13 -30.26 -0.43
N LYS A 363 10.41 -30.68 -1.66
CA LYS A 363 9.61 -30.31 -2.82
C LYS A 363 8.14 -30.75 -2.69
N ASP A 364 7.89 -31.94 -2.15
CA ASP A 364 6.53 -32.43 -1.88
C ASP A 364 5.83 -31.66 -0.75
N CYS A 365 6.61 -31.18 0.23
CA CYS A 365 6.10 -30.41 1.36
C CYS A 365 5.79 -28.95 1.02
N ALA A 366 6.51 -28.36 0.06
CA ALA A 366 6.30 -26.99 -0.38
C ALA A 366 4.86 -26.73 -0.84
N SER A 367 4.34 -25.52 -0.58
CA SER A 367 2.98 -25.15 -1.02
C SER A 367 2.87 -24.96 -2.54
N SER A 368 3.94 -24.52 -3.20
CA SER A 368 4.07 -24.44 -4.66
C SER A 368 5.54 -24.51 -5.05
N ASP A 369 5.83 -24.55 -6.35
CA ASP A 369 7.21 -24.50 -6.86
C ASP A 369 7.95 -23.22 -6.41
N ASP A 370 7.25 -22.09 -6.24
CA ASP A 370 7.83 -20.82 -5.75
C ASP A 370 8.16 -20.82 -4.24
N HIS A 371 7.71 -21.86 -3.52
CA HIS A 371 7.96 -22.08 -2.10
C HIS A 371 9.06 -23.14 -1.87
N TYR A 372 9.65 -23.68 -2.92
CA TYR A 372 10.75 -24.63 -2.84
C TYR A 372 12.04 -23.97 -3.35
N SER A 373 13.08 -24.05 -2.52
CA SER A 373 14.41 -23.55 -2.86
C SER A 373 15.48 -24.61 -2.62
N GLU A 374 16.48 -24.63 -3.49
CA GLU A 374 17.71 -25.41 -3.31
C GLU A 374 18.87 -24.45 -3.10
N ALA A 375 19.65 -24.67 -2.05
CA ALA A 375 20.87 -23.92 -1.77
C ALA A 375 22.04 -24.89 -1.74
N GLU A 376 22.95 -24.77 -2.70
CA GLU A 376 24.18 -25.58 -2.79
C GLU A 376 25.40 -24.84 -2.22
N SER A 377 25.22 -23.59 -1.78
CA SER A 377 26.27 -22.79 -1.16
C SER A 377 25.77 -22.00 0.05
N ALA A 378 26.71 -21.57 0.90
CA ALA A 378 26.39 -20.78 2.08
C ALA A 378 25.74 -19.43 1.71
N ALA A 379 26.21 -18.81 0.63
CA ALA A 379 25.66 -17.56 0.12
C ALA A 379 24.23 -17.73 -0.39
N GLU A 380 23.94 -18.83 -1.10
CA GLU A 380 22.59 -19.16 -1.55
C GLU A 380 21.64 -19.35 -0.38
N LEU A 381 22.02 -20.10 0.66
CA LEU A 381 21.14 -20.29 1.83
C LEU A 381 20.74 -18.96 2.48
N VAL A 382 21.70 -18.05 2.65
CA VAL A 382 21.45 -16.72 3.21
C VAL A 382 20.54 -15.91 2.29
N ALA A 383 20.75 -15.96 0.98
CA ALA A 383 19.91 -15.27 0.01
C ALA A 383 18.48 -15.81 0.00
N GLU A 384 18.29 -17.13 0.08
CA GLU A 384 16.97 -17.77 0.09
C GLU A 384 16.15 -17.38 1.33
N PHE A 385 16.76 -17.42 2.52
CA PHE A 385 16.06 -16.98 3.73
C PHE A 385 15.72 -15.49 3.71
N LYS A 386 16.61 -14.66 3.16
CA LYS A 386 16.32 -13.24 2.95
C LYS A 386 15.12 -13.07 2.00
N ALA A 387 15.10 -13.78 0.88
CA ALA A 387 14.01 -13.74 -0.09
C ALA A 387 12.67 -14.22 0.50
N ILE A 388 12.69 -15.24 1.37
CA ILE A 388 11.50 -15.68 2.12
C ILE A 388 11.00 -14.55 3.03
N GLY A 389 11.90 -13.88 3.75
CA GLY A 389 11.57 -12.71 4.58
C GLY A 389 10.95 -11.57 3.76
N GLU A 390 11.51 -11.28 2.58
CA GLU A 390 10.99 -10.25 1.66
C GLU A 390 9.60 -10.61 1.13
N LYS A 391 9.38 -11.87 0.72
CA LYS A 391 8.06 -12.36 0.29
C LYS A 391 7.03 -12.27 1.41
N ALA A 392 7.38 -12.70 2.61
CA ALA A 392 6.50 -12.64 3.77
C ALA A 392 6.16 -11.19 4.16
N SER A 393 7.17 -10.31 4.17
CA SER A 393 7.00 -8.87 4.41
C SER A 393 6.13 -8.19 3.34
N ALA A 394 6.33 -8.53 2.06
CA ALA A 394 5.51 -8.02 0.97
C ALA A 394 4.04 -8.45 1.12
N ALA A 395 3.78 -9.67 1.58
CA ALA A 395 2.42 -10.13 1.90
C ALA A 395 1.81 -9.40 3.11
N MET A 396 2.65 -8.86 4.01
CA MET A 396 2.22 -7.97 5.08
C MET A 396 1.80 -6.61 4.54
N THR A 397 2.46 -6.04 3.53
CA THR A 397 2.10 -4.72 3.00
C THR A 397 0.95 -4.79 1.98
N ARG A 398 -0.23 -4.21 2.27
CA ARG A 398 -1.29 -4.08 1.26
C ARG A 398 -1.09 -2.82 0.41
N LEU A 399 -0.64 -2.96 -0.84
CA LEU A 399 -0.77 -1.92 -1.85
C LEU A 399 -2.24 -1.86 -2.29
N THR A 400 -2.99 -0.89 -1.80
CA THR A 400 -4.24 -0.49 -2.47
C THR A 400 -3.86 0.22 -3.77
N ASN A 401 -3.95 -0.49 -4.89
CA ASN A 401 -4.01 0.14 -6.21
C ASN A 401 -5.39 0.72 -6.47
#